data_AF-A0AAV2JU06-F1
#
_entry.id   AF-A0AAV2JU06-F1
#
_cell.length_a   1.000
_cell.length_b   1.000
_cell.length_c   1.000
_cell.angle_alpha   90.00
_cell.angle_beta   90.00
_cell.angle_gamma   90.00
#
_symmetry.space_group_name_H-M   'P 1'
#
loop_
_entity.id
_entity.type
_entity.pdbx_description
1 polymer ?
#
loop_
_entity_poly.entity_id
_entity_poly.type
_entity_poly.pdbx_seq_one_letter_code
_entity_poly.pdbx_strand_id
1 'polypeptide(L)'
;MLRTAVPRLGWLSGGCARRQSRSGVSALVLGIETSCDETGAAVMDADGRVLGESLHSQKDVHLRSGGIIPAVAQQLHRLHVERVVSEALGVSGVSPQQLSAVASTVRPGLALSLGVGLDFSRRFVRLHRTPFIPVHHMEAHALTVRMLDHVDFPFLVLLISGGHALLAVARAVDDFLLLGQTLDEAPGDTLDKVARRLSLLQHPLCSLSGGQVLSGGQALEVLARTGDRTRFRFRTPMGQSLDCNFSFAGFRNQVNMTIKKQELEEGVGPGALLSCVCDVAAAVQHTVAAHLSKRTHRAVLFCKLHRLLPDHNPALYADKQMRRHVQTRPHLPRPLKTKRYTRHEQQKCLRRKTHYIAALSLAEVRVAQQTAPQPTSHCCITTRGNAQLL
;
A
#
# COMPACT_ATOMS: atom_id res chain seq x y z
N MET A 1 34.50 1.93 30.96
CA MET A 1 35.78 1.27 30.62
C MET A 1 35.39 -0.03 29.94
N LEU A 2 35.75 -0.40 28.70
CA LEU A 2 36.82 0.00 27.81
C LEU A 2 36.27 0.45 26.43
N ARG A 3 36.93 1.46 25.86
CA ARG A 3 36.87 1.82 24.43
C ARG A 3 38.00 1.07 23.73
N THR A 4 37.72 0.41 22.61
CA THR A 4 38.76 -0.02 21.66
C THR A 4 38.71 0.86 20.43
N ALA A 5 39.77 1.64 20.27
CA ALA A 5 40.02 2.56 19.17
C ALA A 5 40.42 1.79 17.91
N VAL A 6 39.95 2.24 16.76
CA VAL A 6 40.46 1.86 15.43
C VAL A 6 41.20 3.07 14.86
N PRO A 7 42.40 2.92 14.26
CA PRO A 7 43.25 4.05 13.89
C PRO A 7 42.71 4.80 12.66
N ARG A 8 42.75 6.14 12.72
CA ARG A 8 42.56 7.02 11.56
C ARG A 8 43.83 7.00 10.71
N LEU A 9 43.79 6.41 9.52
CA LEU A 9 44.76 6.71 8.46
C LEU A 9 44.29 7.95 7.71
N GLY A 10 45.07 9.02 7.80
CA GLY A 10 44.95 10.22 6.99
C GLY A 10 45.36 9.93 5.55
N TRP A 11 44.47 10.20 4.61
CA TRP A 11 44.83 10.33 3.20
C TRP A 11 44.93 11.80 2.83
N LEU A 12 46.07 12.11 2.24
CA LEU A 12 46.54 13.42 1.84
C LEU A 12 45.60 14.08 0.83
N SER A 13 45.49 15.40 0.98
CA SER A 13 44.86 16.36 0.09
C SER A 13 45.38 16.26 -1.34
N GLY A 14 44.59 15.65 -2.23
CA GLY A 14 44.73 15.75 -3.68
C GLY A 14 43.53 16.52 -4.24
N GLY A 15 43.79 17.66 -4.87
CA GLY A 15 42.76 18.57 -5.38
C GLY A 15 41.76 17.90 -6.30
N CYS A 16 40.49 17.91 -5.89
CA CYS A 16 39.40 17.50 -6.76
C CYS A 16 39.07 18.67 -7.69
N ALA A 17 39.55 18.58 -8.94
CA ALA A 17 39.14 19.46 -10.01
C ALA A 17 37.60 19.43 -10.10
N ARG A 18 37.00 20.59 -9.82
CA ARG A 18 35.56 20.85 -9.90
C ARG A 18 35.11 20.54 -11.33
N ARG A 19 34.57 19.34 -11.55
CA ARG A 19 33.88 19.01 -12.81
C ARG A 19 32.70 19.97 -12.92
N GLN A 20 32.84 20.95 -13.80
CA GLN A 20 31.77 21.86 -14.16
C GLN A 20 30.56 21.02 -14.58
N SER A 21 29.46 21.21 -13.85
CA SER A 21 28.17 20.60 -14.16
C SER A 21 27.75 21.06 -15.56
N ARG A 22 27.70 20.11 -16.50
CA ARG A 22 27.06 20.35 -17.78
C ARG A 22 25.59 20.72 -17.53
N SER A 23 25.20 21.84 -18.11
CA SER A 23 23.86 22.40 -18.15
C SER A 23 22.77 21.40 -18.61
N GLY A 24 21.65 21.36 -17.89
CA GLY A 24 20.31 21.32 -18.50
C GLY A 24 19.63 19.97 -18.75
N VAL A 25 20.21 18.82 -18.42
CA VAL A 25 19.51 17.53 -18.55
C VAL A 25 19.05 17.07 -17.17
N SER A 26 17.73 17.07 -16.94
CA SER A 26 17.13 16.48 -15.75
C SER A 26 17.57 15.03 -15.61
N ALA A 27 17.94 14.58 -14.40
CA ALA A 27 18.37 13.22 -14.19
C ALA A 27 17.21 12.26 -14.48
N LEU A 28 17.43 11.30 -15.38
CA LEU A 28 16.41 10.34 -15.82
C LEU A 28 16.71 8.95 -15.22
N VAL A 29 15.72 8.33 -14.59
CA VAL A 29 15.85 7.01 -13.97
C VAL A 29 14.83 6.05 -14.55
N LEU A 30 15.29 4.87 -14.97
CA LEU A 30 14.42 3.75 -15.33
C LEU A 30 14.22 2.88 -14.08
N GLY A 31 13.00 2.82 -13.55
CA GLY A 31 12.58 1.90 -12.50
C GLY A 31 12.03 0.58 -13.06
N ILE A 32 12.39 -0.55 -12.44
CA ILE A 32 11.94 -1.90 -12.83
C ILE A 32 11.46 -2.67 -11.58
N GLU A 33 10.22 -3.15 -11.62
CA GLU A 33 9.53 -3.83 -10.52
C GLU A 33 9.09 -5.24 -10.94
N THR A 34 9.57 -6.27 -10.24
CA THR A 34 9.25 -7.70 -10.47
C THR A 34 9.22 -8.50 -9.17
N SER A 35 8.80 -7.90 -8.05
CA SER A 35 8.86 -8.54 -6.73
C SER A 35 7.84 -9.67 -6.54
N CYS A 36 6.72 -9.65 -7.26
CA CYS A 36 5.59 -10.55 -7.02
C CYS A 36 4.96 -11.09 -8.32
N ASP A 37 3.81 -10.54 -8.73
CA ASP A 37 2.99 -10.95 -9.88
C ASP A 37 2.74 -9.81 -10.88
N GLU A 38 3.44 -8.68 -10.71
CA GLU A 38 3.39 -7.53 -11.61
C GLU A 38 4.78 -7.27 -12.19
N THR A 39 4.86 -7.13 -13.52
CA THR A 39 6.06 -6.67 -14.21
C THR A 39 5.84 -5.22 -14.58
N GLY A 40 6.49 -4.30 -13.86
CA GLY A 40 6.36 -2.87 -14.08
C GLY A 40 7.68 -2.24 -14.51
N ALA A 41 7.61 -1.26 -15.39
CA ALA A 41 8.71 -0.35 -15.68
C ALA A 41 8.21 1.08 -15.81
N ALA A 42 9.02 2.04 -15.36
CA ALA A 42 8.71 3.46 -15.50
C ALA A 42 9.98 4.29 -15.69
N VAL A 43 9.92 5.32 -16.52
CA VAL A 43 10.97 6.33 -16.66
C VAL A 43 10.53 7.58 -15.94
N MET A 44 11.37 8.08 -15.03
CA MET A 44 11.09 9.25 -14.21
C MET A 44 12.19 10.29 -14.30
N ASP A 45 11.82 11.55 -14.13
CA ASP A 45 12.76 12.66 -14.00
C ASP A 45 13.10 12.99 -12.53
N ALA A 46 14.02 13.94 -12.33
CA ALA A 46 14.47 14.36 -11.00
C ALA A 46 13.38 15.04 -10.16
N ASP A 47 12.31 15.54 -10.79
CA ASP A 47 11.18 16.18 -10.13
C ASP A 47 10.09 15.16 -9.74
N GLY A 48 10.31 13.87 -10.01
CA GLY A 48 9.39 12.79 -9.69
C GLY A 48 8.27 12.61 -10.70
N ARG A 49 8.34 13.24 -11.88
CA ARG A 49 7.35 13.06 -12.94
C ARG A 49 7.59 11.76 -13.68
N VAL A 50 6.53 10.99 -13.91
CA VAL A 50 6.56 9.79 -14.75
C VAL A 50 6.44 10.22 -16.22
N LEU A 51 7.50 9.97 -17.01
CA LEU A 51 7.56 10.30 -18.43
C LEU A 51 6.99 9.18 -19.31
N GLY A 52 7.08 7.94 -18.83
CA GLY A 52 6.48 6.78 -19.49
C GLY A 52 6.48 5.58 -18.56
N GLU A 53 5.43 4.77 -18.61
CA GLU A 53 5.29 3.56 -17.80
C GLU A 53 4.64 2.44 -18.62
N SER A 54 4.95 1.20 -18.26
CA SER A 54 4.26 0.01 -18.75
C SER A 54 4.12 -0.99 -17.61
N LEU A 55 3.01 -1.73 -17.62
CA LEU A 55 2.65 -2.72 -16.62
C LEU A 55 2.09 -3.96 -17.30
N HIS A 56 2.62 -5.12 -16.94
CA HIS A 56 2.02 -6.42 -17.22
C HIS A 56 1.63 -7.10 -15.91
N SER A 57 0.32 -7.22 -15.66
CA SER A 57 -0.23 -7.87 -14.47
C SER A 57 -0.54 -9.33 -14.73
N GLN A 58 -0.11 -10.21 -13.83
CA GLN A 58 -0.36 -11.66 -13.88
C GLN A 58 -1.59 -12.06 -13.05
N LYS A 59 -2.36 -11.07 -12.55
CA LYS A 59 -3.48 -11.24 -11.63
C LYS A 59 -4.47 -12.29 -12.10
N ASP A 60 -4.90 -12.24 -13.36
CA ASP A 60 -5.92 -13.17 -13.89
C ASP A 60 -5.43 -14.62 -13.96
N VAL A 61 -4.14 -14.83 -14.27
CA VAL A 61 -3.52 -16.16 -14.26
C VAL A 61 -3.55 -16.74 -12.85
N HIS A 62 -3.13 -15.95 -11.86
CA HIS A 62 -3.05 -16.40 -10.48
C HIS A 62 -4.41 -16.51 -9.80
N LEU A 63 -5.41 -15.68 -10.15
CA LEU A 63 -6.77 -15.86 -9.67
C LEU A 63 -7.36 -17.21 -10.09
N ARG A 64 -7.13 -17.63 -11.35
CA ARG A 64 -7.59 -18.93 -11.86
C ARG A 64 -6.87 -20.11 -11.19
N SER A 65 -5.59 -19.95 -10.87
CA SER A 65 -4.80 -20.98 -10.19
C SER A 65 -5.02 -21.04 -8.67
N GLY A 66 -5.84 -20.15 -8.11
CA GLY A 66 -6.04 -20.09 -6.66
C GLY A 66 -4.80 -19.53 -5.93
N GLY A 67 -4.16 -18.52 -6.48
CA GLY A 67 -3.05 -17.80 -5.85
C GLY A 67 -1.77 -17.83 -6.67
N ILE A 68 -0.75 -17.18 -6.11
CA ILE A 68 0.52 -16.98 -6.80
C ILE A 68 1.33 -18.26 -6.76
N ILE A 69 1.69 -18.76 -7.94
CA ILE A 69 2.58 -19.91 -8.13
C ILE A 69 3.95 -19.35 -8.52
N PRO A 70 4.98 -19.40 -7.65
CA PRO A 70 6.24 -18.71 -7.87
C PRO A 70 6.95 -19.05 -9.20
N ALA A 71 6.90 -20.31 -9.63
CA ALA A 71 7.50 -20.73 -10.89
C ALA A 71 6.78 -20.14 -12.11
N VAL A 72 5.44 -20.06 -12.07
CA VAL A 72 4.64 -19.43 -13.13
C VAL A 72 4.90 -17.93 -13.16
N ALA A 73 4.94 -17.28 -11.99
CA ALA A 73 5.23 -15.85 -11.90
C ALA A 73 6.59 -15.49 -12.48
N GLN A 74 7.62 -16.27 -12.15
CA GLN A 74 8.95 -16.15 -12.76
C GLN A 74 8.91 -16.26 -14.29
N GLN A 75 8.24 -17.28 -14.82
CA GLN A 75 8.15 -17.48 -16.27
C GLN A 75 7.47 -16.28 -16.95
N LEU A 76 6.38 -15.79 -16.38
CA LEU A 76 5.67 -14.63 -16.91
C LEU A 76 6.51 -13.35 -16.84
N HIS A 77 7.28 -13.12 -15.78
CA HIS A 77 8.24 -12.00 -15.76
C HIS A 77 9.27 -12.13 -16.89
N ARG A 78 9.84 -13.32 -17.11
CA ARG A 78 10.84 -13.54 -18.18
C ARG A 78 10.29 -13.24 -19.56
N LEU A 79 9.04 -13.62 -19.81
CA LEU A 79 8.36 -13.40 -21.08
C LEU A 79 8.06 -11.92 -21.35
N HIS A 80 7.85 -11.11 -20.30
CA HIS A 80 7.31 -9.76 -20.46
C HIS A 80 8.27 -8.63 -20.10
N VAL A 81 9.32 -8.87 -19.30
CA VAL A 81 10.20 -7.79 -18.79
C VAL A 81 10.82 -6.94 -19.89
N GLU A 82 11.26 -7.55 -20.99
CA GLU A 82 11.86 -6.83 -22.11
C GLU A 82 10.84 -5.96 -22.84
N ARG A 83 9.65 -6.52 -23.12
CA ARG A 83 8.54 -5.78 -23.73
C ARG A 83 8.12 -4.60 -22.86
N VAL A 84 7.92 -4.83 -21.56
CA VAL A 84 7.48 -3.80 -20.60
C VAL A 84 8.48 -2.65 -20.52
N VAL A 85 9.78 -2.96 -20.44
CA VAL A 85 10.83 -1.92 -20.41
C VAL A 85 10.91 -1.16 -21.73
N SER A 86 10.84 -1.88 -22.87
CA SER A 86 10.84 -1.26 -24.20
C SER A 86 9.66 -0.32 -24.39
N GLU A 87 8.46 -0.72 -23.96
CA GLU A 87 7.26 0.11 -23.99
C GLU A 87 7.39 1.35 -23.11
N ALA A 88 7.88 1.22 -21.87
CA ALA A 88 8.08 2.37 -20.98
C ALA A 88 9.07 3.40 -21.57
N LEU A 89 10.17 2.92 -22.16
CA LEU A 89 11.14 3.78 -22.86
C LEU A 89 10.51 4.42 -24.10
N GLY A 90 9.79 3.65 -24.92
CA GLY A 90 9.10 4.13 -26.10
C GLY A 90 8.07 5.22 -25.80
N VAL A 91 7.22 5.03 -24.79
CA VAL A 91 6.26 6.03 -24.32
C VAL A 91 6.95 7.28 -23.82
N SER A 92 8.07 7.14 -23.09
CA SER A 92 8.82 8.29 -22.57
C SER A 92 9.59 9.07 -23.64
N GLY A 93 9.84 8.47 -24.81
CA GLY A 93 10.74 9.01 -25.83
C GLY A 93 12.22 9.06 -25.41
N VAL A 94 12.58 8.48 -24.26
CA VAL A 94 13.94 8.49 -23.71
C VAL A 94 14.74 7.33 -24.29
N SER A 95 15.86 7.64 -24.94
CA SER A 95 16.84 6.63 -25.33
C SER A 95 17.60 6.08 -24.12
N PRO A 96 18.00 4.80 -24.11
CA PRO A 96 18.76 4.21 -23.01
C PRO A 96 20.02 4.98 -22.62
N GLN A 97 20.68 5.66 -23.56
CA GLN A 97 21.91 6.44 -23.34
C GLN A 97 21.66 7.74 -22.56
N GLN A 98 20.42 8.23 -22.52
CA GLN A 98 20.04 9.42 -21.74
C GLN A 98 19.74 9.08 -20.27
N LEU A 99 19.60 7.81 -19.92
CA LEU A 99 19.34 7.38 -18.56
C LEU A 99 20.55 7.67 -17.67
N SER A 100 20.29 8.34 -16.55
CA SER A 100 21.28 8.61 -15.51
C SER A 100 21.47 7.41 -14.57
N ALA A 101 20.45 6.56 -14.41
CA ALA A 101 20.52 5.32 -13.65
C ALA A 101 19.40 4.35 -14.03
N VAL A 102 19.60 3.08 -13.67
CA VAL A 102 18.56 2.04 -13.67
C VAL A 102 18.35 1.59 -12.22
N ALA A 103 17.12 1.72 -11.74
CA ALA A 103 16.69 1.31 -10.42
C ALA A 103 15.86 0.02 -10.53
N SER A 104 16.11 -0.97 -9.69
CA SER A 104 15.29 -2.18 -9.67
C SER A 104 15.07 -2.73 -8.28
N THR A 105 13.86 -3.22 -8.04
CA THR A 105 13.49 -3.85 -6.78
C THR A 105 14.29 -5.13 -6.55
N VAL A 106 15.02 -5.17 -5.44
CA VAL A 106 15.85 -6.34 -5.07
C VAL A 106 15.37 -7.07 -3.81
N ARG A 107 14.46 -6.46 -3.03
CA ARG A 107 13.85 -7.03 -1.83
C ARG A 107 12.73 -6.13 -1.27
N PRO A 108 11.85 -6.64 -0.40
CA PRO A 108 11.45 -8.04 -0.30
C PRO A 108 10.68 -8.48 -1.56
N GLY A 109 10.39 -9.77 -1.69
CA GLY A 109 9.64 -10.33 -2.81
C GLY A 109 9.92 -11.81 -3.01
N LEU A 110 9.25 -12.41 -3.99
CA LEU A 110 9.50 -13.78 -4.42
C LEU A 110 10.89 -13.86 -5.04
N ALA A 111 11.78 -14.66 -4.46
CA ALA A 111 13.17 -14.77 -4.91
C ALA A 111 13.30 -15.11 -6.41
N LEU A 112 12.42 -15.99 -6.92
CA LEU A 112 12.39 -16.36 -8.33
C LEU A 112 11.99 -15.20 -9.25
N SER A 113 11.06 -14.34 -8.81
CA SER A 113 10.61 -13.16 -9.55
C SER A 113 11.64 -12.02 -9.50
N LEU A 114 12.19 -11.74 -8.31
CA LEU A 114 13.26 -10.74 -8.11
C LEU A 114 14.49 -11.03 -8.98
N GLY A 115 14.87 -12.30 -9.11
CA GLY A 115 15.98 -12.72 -9.96
C GLY A 115 15.82 -12.28 -11.41
N VAL A 116 14.59 -12.30 -11.95
CA VAL A 116 14.33 -11.91 -13.34
C VAL A 116 14.59 -10.43 -13.57
N GLY A 117 14.04 -9.56 -12.72
CA GLY A 117 14.24 -8.12 -12.80
C GLY A 117 15.71 -7.73 -12.60
N LEU A 118 16.39 -8.37 -11.66
CA LEU A 118 17.81 -8.13 -11.39
C LEU A 118 18.70 -8.57 -12.56
N ASP A 119 18.45 -9.74 -13.14
CA ASP A 119 19.21 -10.26 -14.28
C ASP A 119 19.00 -9.43 -15.55
N PHE A 120 17.76 -8.98 -15.79
CA PHE A 120 17.47 -8.02 -16.85
C PHE A 120 18.23 -6.70 -16.62
N SER A 121 18.09 -6.11 -15.43
CA SER A 121 18.69 -4.81 -15.10
C SER A 121 20.21 -4.83 -15.21
N ARG A 122 20.87 -5.90 -14.74
CA ARG A 122 22.33 -6.07 -14.87
C ARG A 122 22.79 -6.15 -16.31
N ARG A 123 22.05 -6.84 -17.19
CA ARG A 123 22.37 -6.89 -18.63
C ARG A 123 22.20 -5.52 -19.26
N PHE A 124 21.09 -4.84 -18.97
CA PHE A 124 20.80 -3.49 -19.46
C PHE A 124 21.89 -2.48 -19.04
N VAL A 125 22.25 -2.48 -17.76
CA VAL A 125 23.32 -1.64 -17.19
C VAL A 125 24.68 -1.89 -17.85
N ARG A 126 25.04 -3.16 -18.10
CA ARG A 126 26.29 -3.49 -18.81
C ARG A 126 26.29 -3.00 -20.25
N LEU A 127 25.16 -3.16 -20.95
CA LEU A 127 25.02 -2.76 -22.34
C LEU A 127 25.09 -1.23 -22.52
N HIS A 128 24.41 -0.49 -21.65
CA HIS A 128 24.28 0.97 -21.76
C HIS A 128 25.25 1.75 -20.86
N ARG A 129 26.07 1.06 -20.07
CA ARG A 129 27.04 1.63 -19.11
C ARG A 129 26.41 2.62 -18.12
N THR A 130 25.20 2.30 -17.68
CA THR A 130 24.43 3.13 -16.73
C THR A 130 24.64 2.67 -15.28
N PRO A 131 24.64 3.56 -14.29
CA PRO A 131 24.63 3.18 -12.88
C PRO A 131 23.42 2.32 -12.49
N PHE A 132 23.59 1.43 -11.52
CA PHE A 132 22.52 0.59 -10.97
C PHE A 132 22.17 1.01 -9.54
N ILE A 133 20.87 1.13 -9.24
CA ILE A 133 20.34 1.47 -7.91
C ILE A 133 19.49 0.30 -7.41
N PRO A 134 19.93 -0.43 -6.37
CA PRO A 134 19.09 -1.44 -5.74
C PRO A 134 17.99 -0.77 -4.91
N VAL A 135 16.74 -1.15 -5.13
CA VAL A 135 15.58 -0.56 -4.45
C VAL A 135 14.95 -1.57 -3.50
N HIS A 136 14.56 -1.09 -2.31
CA HIS A 136 13.71 -1.83 -1.40
C HIS A 136 12.24 -1.55 -1.71
N HIS A 137 11.46 -2.58 -2.03
CA HIS A 137 10.05 -2.50 -2.42
C HIS A 137 9.21 -1.70 -1.40
N MET A 138 9.36 -2.00 -0.11
CA MET A 138 8.56 -1.30 0.91
C MET A 138 9.01 0.14 1.17
N GLU A 139 10.29 0.47 0.90
CA GLU A 139 10.77 1.86 1.02
C GLU A 139 10.24 2.68 -0.16
N ALA A 140 10.25 2.11 -1.36
CA ALA A 140 9.62 2.71 -2.54
C ALA A 140 8.12 2.97 -2.28
N HIS A 141 7.39 1.97 -1.77
CA HIS A 141 5.99 2.13 -1.37
C HIS A 141 5.77 3.25 -0.36
N ALA A 142 6.61 3.34 0.68
CA ALA A 142 6.53 4.41 1.68
C ALA A 142 6.72 5.82 1.09
N LEU A 143 7.50 5.95 0.02
CA LEU A 143 7.80 7.24 -0.61
C LEU A 143 6.80 7.64 -1.70
N THR A 144 5.95 6.72 -2.18
CA THR A 144 4.94 7.03 -3.22
C THR A 144 4.07 8.22 -2.86
N VAL A 145 3.76 8.42 -1.58
CA VAL A 145 2.94 9.54 -1.13
C VAL A 145 3.59 10.90 -1.38
N ARG A 146 4.93 10.96 -1.37
CA ARG A 146 5.69 12.17 -1.71
C ARG A 146 5.66 12.50 -3.20
N MET A 147 5.28 11.54 -4.05
CA MET A 147 5.06 11.77 -5.48
C MET A 147 3.68 12.36 -5.75
N LEU A 148 2.70 12.06 -4.88
CA LEU A 148 1.32 12.49 -5.04
C LEU A 148 1.03 13.82 -4.32
N ASP A 149 1.63 14.00 -3.14
CA ASP A 149 1.42 15.14 -2.25
C ASP A 149 2.76 15.66 -1.71
N HIS A 150 2.81 16.95 -1.36
CA HIS A 150 3.97 17.51 -0.67
C HIS A 150 3.94 17.12 0.81
N VAL A 151 4.66 16.05 1.14
CA VAL A 151 4.78 15.52 2.50
C VAL A 151 6.17 15.82 3.03
N ASP A 152 6.30 16.38 4.23
CA ASP A 152 7.60 16.55 4.87
C ASP A 152 7.99 15.36 5.73
N PHE A 153 9.29 15.08 5.82
CA PHE A 153 9.80 14.13 6.81
C PHE A 153 9.85 14.79 8.21
N PRO A 154 9.73 14.01 9.30
CA PRO A 154 9.34 12.60 9.33
C PRO A 154 7.81 12.42 9.26
N PHE A 155 7.36 11.32 8.65
CA PHE A 155 5.94 10.93 8.62
C PHE A 155 5.74 9.46 9.00
N LEU A 156 4.58 9.14 9.57
CA LEU A 156 4.19 7.78 9.87
C LEU A 156 3.51 7.16 8.66
N VAL A 157 3.89 5.94 8.30
CA VAL A 157 3.29 5.20 7.19
C VAL A 157 2.76 3.84 7.65
N LEU A 158 1.55 3.52 7.23
CA LEU A 158 0.94 2.19 7.24
C LEU A 158 1.00 1.64 5.81
N LEU A 159 1.78 0.59 5.58
CA LEU A 159 1.83 -0.10 4.30
C LEU A 159 1.04 -1.40 4.42
N ILE A 160 0.01 -1.57 3.59
CA ILE A 160 -0.85 -2.76 3.58
C ILE A 160 -1.05 -3.27 2.14
N SER A 161 -0.79 -4.55 1.91
CA SER A 161 -0.96 -5.22 0.63
C SER A 161 -1.41 -6.67 0.80
N GLY A 162 -1.40 -7.42 -0.31
CA GLY A 162 -1.58 -8.88 -0.31
C GLY A 162 -0.54 -9.60 0.55
N GLY A 163 0.73 -9.17 0.47
CA GLY A 163 1.87 -9.83 1.12
C GLY A 163 2.45 -9.10 2.33
N HIS A 164 2.06 -7.85 2.58
CA HIS A 164 2.67 -7.03 3.63
C HIS A 164 1.63 -6.31 4.50
N ALA A 165 1.96 -6.18 5.79
CA ALA A 165 1.37 -5.18 6.67
C ALA A 165 2.45 -4.68 7.62
N LEU A 166 2.80 -3.38 7.53
CA LEU A 166 3.79 -2.78 8.40
C LEU A 166 3.47 -1.32 8.73
N LEU A 167 3.98 -0.88 9.87
CA LEU A 167 3.97 0.48 10.36
C LEU A 167 5.42 0.96 10.52
N ALA A 168 5.77 2.06 9.88
CA ALA A 168 7.11 2.64 9.97
C ALA A 168 7.07 4.17 10.01
N VAL A 169 8.06 4.79 10.63
CA VAL A 169 8.30 6.24 10.48
C VAL A 169 9.36 6.42 9.39
N ALA A 170 8.99 7.08 8.30
CA ALA A 170 9.94 7.53 7.30
C ALA A 170 10.59 8.82 7.83
N ARG A 171 11.90 8.78 8.11
CA ARG A 171 12.68 9.92 8.63
C ARG A 171 13.47 10.63 7.54
N ALA A 172 13.84 9.92 6.50
CA ALA A 172 14.43 10.44 5.27
C ALA A 172 14.09 9.48 4.10
N VAL A 173 14.67 9.74 2.92
CA VAL A 173 14.49 8.91 1.72
C VAL A 173 15.01 7.48 1.91
N ASP A 174 16.03 7.29 2.75
CA ASP A 174 16.72 6.04 3.02
C ASP A 174 16.77 5.67 4.52
N ASP A 175 16.02 6.41 5.35
CA ASP A 175 15.98 6.19 6.80
C ASP A 175 14.56 5.92 7.28
N PHE A 176 14.30 4.65 7.62
CA PHE A 176 13.00 4.17 8.07
C PHE A 176 13.12 3.50 9.44
N LEU A 177 12.27 3.92 10.38
CA LEU A 177 12.12 3.29 11.69
C LEU A 177 10.88 2.37 11.67
N LEU A 178 11.11 1.06 11.57
CA LEU A 178 10.04 0.07 11.67
C LEU A 178 9.45 0.03 13.10
N LEU A 179 8.15 0.26 13.22
CA LEU A 179 7.42 0.21 14.49
C LEU A 179 6.71 -1.12 14.72
N GLY A 180 6.25 -1.75 13.64
CA GLY A 180 5.61 -3.06 13.70
C GLY A 180 5.34 -3.63 12.32
N GLN A 181 5.26 -4.95 12.24
CA GLN A 181 4.98 -5.69 11.01
C GLN A 181 4.07 -6.88 11.30
N THR A 182 3.54 -7.51 10.25
CA THR A 182 2.83 -8.77 10.42
C THR A 182 3.78 -9.87 10.89
N LEU A 183 3.34 -10.65 11.88
CA LEU A 183 4.08 -11.77 12.45
C LEU A 183 3.75 -13.10 11.75
N ASP A 184 2.63 -13.15 11.01
CA ASP A 184 2.14 -14.35 10.35
C ASP A 184 1.78 -14.09 8.89
N GLU A 185 0.51 -13.85 8.57
CA GLU A 185 0.00 -13.56 7.24
C GLU A 185 -0.45 -12.11 7.12
N ALA A 186 -0.45 -11.57 5.91
CA ALA A 186 -0.88 -10.22 5.63
C ALA A 186 -2.42 -10.12 5.56
N PRO A 187 -3.00 -8.92 5.74
CA PRO A 187 -4.45 -8.73 5.69
C PRO A 187 -5.02 -9.09 4.33
N GLY A 188 -4.35 -8.77 3.22
CA GLY A 188 -4.82 -9.12 1.88
C GLY A 188 -4.87 -10.62 1.65
N ASP A 189 -3.80 -11.35 1.99
CA ASP A 189 -3.78 -12.83 1.92
C ASP A 189 -4.84 -13.47 2.84
N THR A 190 -5.08 -12.90 4.02
CA THR A 190 -6.16 -13.34 4.91
C THR A 190 -7.53 -13.20 4.25
N LEU A 191 -7.80 -12.03 3.64
CA LEU A 191 -9.05 -11.77 2.94
C LEU A 191 -9.22 -12.71 1.75
N ASP A 192 -8.17 -12.97 0.98
CA ASP A 192 -8.21 -13.88 -0.16
C ASP A 192 -8.49 -15.33 0.26
N LYS A 193 -7.88 -15.79 1.37
CA LYS A 193 -8.16 -17.11 1.95
C LYS A 193 -9.58 -17.24 2.48
N VAL A 194 -10.10 -16.20 3.13
CA VAL A 194 -11.49 -16.19 3.63
C VAL A 194 -12.48 -16.19 2.47
N ALA A 195 -12.26 -15.36 1.44
CA ALA A 195 -13.11 -15.32 0.25
C ALA A 195 -13.17 -16.70 -0.44
N ARG A 196 -12.04 -17.39 -0.52
CA ARG A 196 -11.99 -18.75 -1.05
C ARG A 196 -12.74 -19.74 -0.18
N ARG A 197 -12.59 -19.64 1.14
CA ARG A 197 -13.28 -20.54 2.09
C ARG A 197 -14.81 -20.38 2.04
N LEU A 198 -15.28 -19.18 1.72
CA LEU A 198 -16.70 -18.87 1.49
C LEU A 198 -17.20 -19.19 0.08
N SER A 199 -16.35 -19.77 -0.79
CA SER A 199 -16.67 -20.04 -2.20
C SER A 199 -17.19 -18.80 -2.96
N LEU A 200 -16.67 -17.60 -2.65
CA LEU A 200 -17.23 -16.36 -3.21
C LEU A 200 -17.19 -16.29 -4.73
N LEU A 201 -16.30 -17.03 -5.39
CA LEU A 201 -16.26 -17.10 -6.86
C LEU A 201 -17.57 -17.65 -7.47
N GLN A 202 -18.30 -18.48 -6.73
CA GLN A 202 -19.61 -19.01 -7.16
C GLN A 202 -20.74 -17.98 -6.98
N HIS A 203 -20.49 -16.90 -6.23
CA HIS A 203 -21.50 -15.88 -5.98
C HIS A 203 -21.72 -15.01 -7.23
N PRO A 204 -22.98 -14.77 -7.67
CA PRO A 204 -23.27 -13.98 -8.87
C PRO A 204 -22.65 -12.58 -8.88
N LEU A 205 -22.63 -11.90 -7.74
CA LEU A 205 -22.00 -10.57 -7.59
C LEU A 205 -20.47 -10.56 -7.68
N CYS A 206 -19.81 -11.72 -7.66
CA CYS A 206 -18.36 -11.83 -7.64
C CYS A 206 -17.75 -12.32 -8.96
N SER A 207 -18.60 -12.77 -9.88
CA SER A 207 -18.26 -13.06 -11.27
C SER A 207 -18.76 -11.91 -12.14
N LEU A 208 -17.85 -11.11 -12.72
CA LEU A 208 -18.25 -10.01 -13.59
C LEU A 208 -18.59 -10.51 -15.00
N SER A 209 -19.50 -9.82 -15.68
CA SER A 209 -19.75 -10.01 -17.11
C SER A 209 -18.44 -9.85 -17.90
N GLY A 210 -18.13 -10.80 -18.78
CA GLY A 210 -16.88 -10.80 -19.56
C GLY A 210 -15.77 -11.70 -19.01
N GLY A 211 -16.04 -12.54 -17.99
CA GLY A 211 -15.08 -13.54 -17.50
C GLY A 211 -14.01 -12.98 -16.56
N GLN A 212 -14.15 -11.73 -16.10
CA GLN A 212 -13.28 -11.11 -15.12
C GLN A 212 -13.69 -11.52 -13.70
N VAL A 213 -12.72 -11.99 -12.92
CA VAL A 213 -12.93 -12.51 -11.58
C VAL A 213 -12.47 -11.46 -10.55
N LEU A 214 -13.30 -11.19 -9.54
CA LEU A 214 -12.89 -10.31 -8.43
C LEU A 214 -11.80 -11.00 -7.59
N SER A 215 -10.80 -10.23 -7.11
CA SER A 215 -9.93 -10.76 -6.05
C SER A 215 -10.73 -11.00 -4.77
N GLY A 216 -10.21 -11.82 -3.86
CA GLY A 216 -10.96 -12.20 -2.66
C GLY A 216 -11.27 -11.01 -1.76
N GLY A 217 -10.31 -10.09 -1.58
CA GLY A 217 -10.56 -8.80 -0.94
C GLY A 217 -11.69 -7.98 -1.59
N GLN A 218 -11.74 -7.92 -2.92
CA GLN A 218 -12.80 -7.21 -3.66
C GLN A 218 -14.16 -7.90 -3.51
N ALA A 219 -14.19 -9.22 -3.60
CA ALA A 219 -15.40 -10.01 -3.42
C ALA A 219 -16.00 -9.82 -2.02
N LEU A 220 -15.16 -9.87 -0.97
CA LEU A 220 -15.59 -9.59 0.40
C LEU A 220 -16.13 -8.17 0.55
N GLU A 221 -15.48 -7.17 -0.03
CA GLU A 221 -15.95 -5.79 0.02
C GLU A 221 -17.32 -5.60 -0.64
N VAL A 222 -17.54 -6.22 -1.80
CA VAL A 222 -18.83 -6.14 -2.51
C VAL A 222 -19.96 -6.73 -1.66
N LEU A 223 -19.76 -7.93 -1.11
CA LEU A 223 -20.77 -8.61 -0.30
C LEU A 223 -20.98 -7.98 1.08
N ALA A 224 -19.94 -7.39 1.65
CA ALA A 224 -20.03 -6.71 2.94
C ALA A 224 -20.97 -5.49 2.92
N ARG A 225 -21.24 -4.90 1.75
CA ARG A 225 -22.14 -3.73 1.62
C ARG A 225 -23.59 -4.03 2.00
N THR A 226 -24.04 -5.27 1.81
CA THR A 226 -25.41 -5.70 2.10
C THR A 226 -25.50 -6.58 3.35
N GLY A 227 -24.37 -6.86 4.00
CA GLY A 227 -24.31 -7.69 5.21
C GLY A 227 -24.39 -6.90 6.51
N ASP A 228 -24.88 -7.55 7.56
CA ASP A 228 -24.85 -7.06 8.93
C ASP A 228 -23.52 -7.45 9.62
N ARG A 229 -22.65 -6.46 9.78
CA ARG A 229 -21.36 -6.61 10.50
C ARG A 229 -21.49 -6.99 11.98
N THR A 230 -22.69 -6.98 12.57
CA THR A 230 -22.92 -7.27 13.98
C THR A 230 -23.42 -8.68 14.25
N ARG A 231 -23.90 -9.39 13.22
CA ARG A 231 -24.41 -10.78 13.30
C ARG A 231 -23.33 -11.74 13.80
N PHE A 232 -22.11 -11.61 13.28
CA PHE A 232 -20.96 -12.40 13.71
C PHE A 232 -19.94 -11.54 14.45
N ARG A 233 -19.54 -11.94 15.66
CA ARG A 233 -18.58 -11.21 16.49
C ARG A 233 -17.27 -11.98 16.59
N PHE A 234 -16.27 -11.51 15.85
CA PHE A 234 -14.91 -12.04 15.94
C PHE A 234 -14.08 -11.29 16.98
N ARG A 235 -13.18 -11.99 17.66
CA ARG A 235 -12.23 -11.34 18.58
C ARG A 235 -11.12 -10.69 17.77
N THR A 236 -10.89 -9.38 18.00
CA THR A 236 -9.78 -8.66 17.38
C THR A 236 -8.44 -9.28 17.78
N PRO A 237 -7.55 -9.60 16.82
CA PRO A 237 -6.25 -10.22 17.11
C PRO A 237 -5.37 -9.41 18.06
N MET A 238 -4.53 -10.14 18.78
CA MET A 238 -3.48 -9.58 19.64
C MET A 238 -4.02 -8.57 20.67
N GLY A 239 -5.26 -8.73 21.14
CA GLY A 239 -5.97 -7.73 21.94
C GLY A 239 -5.20 -7.19 23.16
N GLN A 240 -4.33 -8.03 23.75
CA GLN A 240 -3.47 -7.75 24.91
C GLN A 240 -2.05 -7.29 24.56
N SER A 241 -1.63 -7.38 23.30
CA SER A 241 -0.27 -6.99 22.90
C SER A 241 -0.09 -5.47 22.96
N LEU A 242 1.05 -5.06 23.51
CA LEU A 242 1.47 -3.66 23.63
C LEU A 242 2.36 -3.17 22.47
N ASP A 243 2.69 -4.02 21.51
CA ASP A 243 3.44 -3.63 20.32
C ASP A 243 2.54 -3.05 19.21
N CYS A 244 3.15 -2.65 18.10
CA CYS A 244 2.46 -2.21 16.87
C CYS A 244 2.36 -3.32 15.82
N ASN A 245 2.70 -4.57 16.18
CA ASN A 245 2.72 -5.69 15.25
C ASN A 245 1.31 -6.14 14.87
N PHE A 246 1.21 -6.81 13.72
CA PHE A 246 -0.03 -7.38 13.21
C PHE A 246 0.02 -8.91 13.27
N SER A 247 -1.16 -9.52 13.28
CA SER A 247 -1.36 -10.97 13.17
C SER A 247 -2.79 -11.21 12.73
N PHE A 248 -2.97 -12.13 11.78
CA PHE A 248 -4.25 -12.44 11.18
C PHE A 248 -4.57 -13.93 11.13
N ALA A 249 -3.59 -14.83 11.31
CA ALA A 249 -3.82 -16.29 11.22
C ALA A 249 -4.82 -16.80 12.26
N GLY A 250 -4.73 -16.31 13.50
CA GLY A 250 -5.70 -16.65 14.55
C GLY A 250 -7.11 -16.12 14.26
N PHE A 251 -7.24 -15.00 13.55
CA PHE A 251 -8.53 -14.48 13.12
C PHE A 251 -9.10 -15.27 11.95
N ARG A 252 -8.29 -15.61 10.93
CA ARG A 252 -8.69 -16.52 9.85
C ARG A 252 -9.23 -17.84 10.40
N ASN A 253 -8.58 -18.41 11.41
CA ASN A 253 -9.05 -19.63 12.06
C ASN A 253 -10.41 -19.44 12.75
N GLN A 254 -10.66 -18.31 13.43
CA GLN A 254 -11.98 -18.00 14.00
C GLN A 254 -13.07 -17.92 12.92
N VAL A 255 -12.75 -17.31 11.78
CA VAL A 255 -13.66 -17.22 10.62
C VAL A 255 -13.95 -18.61 10.07
N ASN A 256 -12.91 -19.43 9.84
CA ASN A 256 -13.07 -20.80 9.33
C ASN A 256 -13.94 -21.67 10.24
N MET A 257 -13.80 -21.54 11.56
CA MET A 257 -14.66 -22.27 12.52
C MET A 257 -16.11 -21.79 12.47
N THR A 258 -16.32 -20.48 12.27
CA THR A 258 -17.66 -19.92 12.12
C THR A 258 -18.33 -20.42 10.83
N ILE A 259 -17.60 -20.42 9.72
CA ILE A 259 -18.07 -20.96 8.44
C ILE A 259 -18.45 -22.44 8.59
N LYS A 260 -17.57 -23.25 9.19
CA LYS A 260 -17.84 -24.68 9.44
C LYS A 260 -19.09 -24.91 10.28
N LYS A 261 -19.33 -24.05 11.27
CA LYS A 261 -20.54 -24.11 12.10
C LYS A 261 -21.80 -23.79 11.27
N GLN A 262 -21.75 -22.75 10.44
CA GLN A 262 -22.89 -22.40 9.56
C GLN A 262 -23.17 -23.47 8.51
N GLU A 263 -22.14 -24.11 7.95
CA GLU A 263 -22.30 -25.25 7.04
C GLU A 263 -23.09 -26.40 7.70
N LEU A 264 -22.75 -26.72 8.96
CA LEU A 264 -23.47 -27.75 9.71
C LEU A 264 -24.92 -27.34 10.02
N GLU A 265 -25.16 -26.08 10.38
CA GLU A 265 -26.50 -25.56 10.68
C GLU A 265 -27.40 -25.50 9.43
N GLU A 266 -26.83 -25.18 8.27
CA GLU A 266 -27.55 -25.17 6.98
C GLU A 266 -27.62 -26.56 6.33
N GLY A 267 -26.91 -27.56 6.86
CA GLY A 267 -26.87 -28.92 6.31
C GLY A 267 -26.12 -29.03 4.97
N VAL A 268 -25.18 -28.12 4.70
CA VAL A 268 -24.43 -28.05 3.43
C VAL A 268 -22.99 -28.51 3.60
N GLY A 269 -22.42 -29.10 2.53
CA GLY A 269 -21.02 -29.53 2.50
C GLY A 269 -20.03 -28.38 2.27
N PRO A 270 -18.73 -28.61 2.53
CA PRO A 270 -17.68 -27.66 2.19
C PRO A 270 -17.73 -27.27 0.71
N GLY A 271 -17.66 -25.96 0.44
CA GLY A 271 -17.67 -25.44 -0.91
C GLY A 271 -19.03 -24.94 -1.39
N ALA A 272 -20.11 -25.20 -0.64
CA ALA A 272 -21.42 -24.60 -0.87
C ALA A 272 -21.44 -23.12 -0.46
N LEU A 273 -22.27 -22.34 -1.15
CA LEU A 273 -22.49 -20.93 -0.81
C LEU A 273 -23.46 -20.84 0.38
N LEU A 274 -23.00 -20.25 1.49
CA LEU A 274 -23.80 -20.06 2.69
C LEU A 274 -24.82 -18.94 2.53
N SER A 275 -26.00 -19.09 3.13
CA SER A 275 -27.04 -18.06 3.15
C SER A 275 -26.58 -16.76 3.83
N CYS A 276 -25.69 -16.87 4.82
CA CYS A 276 -25.17 -15.77 5.62
C CYS A 276 -23.85 -15.16 5.10
N VAL A 277 -23.47 -15.44 3.84
CA VAL A 277 -22.18 -15.04 3.26
C VAL A 277 -21.91 -13.53 3.33
N CYS A 278 -22.93 -12.69 3.10
CA CYS A 278 -22.81 -11.24 3.17
C CYS A 278 -22.50 -10.76 4.60
N ASP A 279 -23.14 -11.36 5.60
CA ASP A 279 -22.95 -11.01 7.01
C ASP A 279 -21.56 -11.45 7.50
N VAL A 280 -21.09 -12.64 7.08
CA VAL A 280 -19.73 -13.09 7.36
C VAL A 280 -18.73 -12.14 6.72
N ALA A 281 -18.94 -11.75 5.45
CA ALA A 281 -18.07 -10.80 4.75
C ALA A 281 -18.02 -9.44 5.47
N ALA A 282 -19.17 -8.89 5.88
CA ALA A 282 -19.27 -7.64 6.62
C ALA A 282 -18.56 -7.70 7.98
N ALA A 283 -18.77 -8.77 8.74
CA ALA A 283 -18.10 -8.97 10.03
C ALA A 283 -16.59 -9.16 9.88
N VAL A 284 -16.14 -9.84 8.82
CA VAL A 284 -14.72 -10.04 8.51
C VAL A 284 -14.06 -8.70 8.18
N GLN A 285 -14.62 -7.96 7.23
CA GLN A 285 -14.09 -6.65 6.82
C GLN A 285 -14.02 -5.69 8.00
N HIS A 286 -15.08 -5.64 8.82
CA HIS A 286 -15.12 -4.82 10.03
C HIS A 286 -14.00 -5.20 11.01
N THR A 287 -13.76 -6.49 11.24
CA THR A 287 -12.75 -6.96 12.20
C THR A 287 -11.33 -6.67 11.72
N VAL A 288 -11.04 -6.86 10.42
CA VAL A 288 -9.76 -6.50 9.81
C VAL A 288 -9.51 -5.00 9.93
N ALA A 289 -10.49 -4.17 9.55
CA ALA A 289 -10.40 -2.71 9.66
C ALA A 289 -10.19 -2.26 11.12
N ALA A 290 -10.91 -2.86 12.08
CA ALA A 290 -10.76 -2.55 13.50
C ALA A 290 -9.37 -2.93 14.03
N HIS A 291 -8.81 -4.06 13.60
CA HIS A 291 -7.45 -4.47 13.98
C HIS A 291 -6.40 -3.50 13.43
N LEU A 292 -6.45 -3.20 12.13
CA LEU A 292 -5.56 -2.23 11.49
C LEU A 292 -5.62 -0.88 12.22
N SER A 293 -6.84 -0.36 12.43
CA SER A 293 -7.08 0.89 13.15
C SER A 293 -6.48 0.89 14.55
N LYS A 294 -6.64 -0.21 15.30
CA LYS A 294 -6.10 -0.33 16.66
C LYS A 294 -4.57 -0.29 16.66
N ARG A 295 -3.91 -1.00 15.74
CA ARG A 295 -2.43 -1.02 15.65
C ARG A 295 -1.87 0.31 15.19
N THR A 296 -2.48 0.92 14.18
CA THR A 296 -2.08 2.26 13.73
C THR A 296 -2.25 3.29 14.84
N HIS A 297 -3.33 3.23 15.61
CA HIS A 297 -3.51 4.09 16.77
C HIS A 297 -2.39 3.92 17.81
N ARG A 298 -1.94 2.68 18.06
CA ARG A 298 -0.79 2.42 18.95
C ARG A 298 0.49 3.04 18.42
N ALA A 299 0.76 2.93 17.12
CA ALA A 299 1.91 3.57 16.50
C ALA A 299 1.86 5.10 16.63
N VAL A 300 0.70 5.72 16.42
CA VAL A 300 0.50 7.16 16.63
C VAL A 300 0.82 7.56 18.09
N LEU A 301 0.33 6.80 19.07
CA LEU A 301 0.62 7.05 20.48
C LEU A 301 2.11 6.88 20.80
N PHE A 302 2.76 5.86 20.24
CA PHE A 302 4.20 5.64 20.38
C PHE A 302 5.00 6.81 19.81
N CYS A 303 4.67 7.24 18.58
CA CYS A 303 5.29 8.41 17.96
C CYS A 303 5.13 9.67 18.80
N LYS A 304 3.95 9.90 19.38
CA LYS A 304 3.69 11.04 20.24
C LYS A 304 4.49 11.00 21.54
N LEU A 305 4.61 9.84 22.17
CA LEU A 305 5.37 9.67 23.41
C LEU A 305 6.86 9.91 23.19
N HIS A 306 7.39 9.47 22.04
CA HIS A 306 8.81 9.53 21.71
C HIS A 306 9.19 10.73 20.83
N ARG A 307 8.25 11.64 20.52
CA ARG A 307 8.44 12.82 19.66
C ARG A 307 9.08 12.47 18.31
N LEU A 308 8.57 11.40 17.69
CA LEU A 308 9.08 10.89 16.41
C LEU A 308 8.48 11.60 15.19
N LEU A 309 7.45 12.41 15.39
CA LEU A 309 6.78 13.20 14.36
C LEU A 309 6.80 14.68 14.76
N PRO A 310 6.68 15.61 13.79
CA PRO A 310 6.61 17.04 14.09
C PRO A 310 5.42 17.37 15.01
N ASP A 311 5.63 18.29 15.95
CA ASP A 311 4.57 18.78 16.85
C ASP A 311 3.47 19.54 16.07
N HIS A 312 3.84 20.11 14.92
CA HIS A 312 2.94 20.81 14.00
C HIS A 312 2.69 19.95 12.77
N ASN A 313 1.42 19.67 12.47
CA ASN A 313 0.98 18.88 11.31
C ASN A 313 1.57 17.45 11.21
N PRO A 314 1.42 16.59 12.24
CA PRO A 314 1.88 15.21 12.16
C PRO A 314 1.12 14.46 11.07
N ALA A 315 1.86 13.87 10.13
CA ALA A 315 1.27 13.19 8.99
C ALA A 315 1.26 11.66 9.18
N LEU A 316 0.12 11.04 8.88
CA LEU A 316 -0.08 9.60 8.79
C LEU A 316 -0.56 9.27 7.38
N TYR A 317 0.21 8.44 6.68
CA TYR A 317 -0.15 7.93 5.37
C TYR A 317 -0.47 6.46 5.46
N ALA A 318 -1.55 6.06 4.81
CA ALA A 318 -1.87 4.66 4.59
C ALA A 318 -1.71 4.40 3.10
N ASP A 319 -0.62 3.73 2.73
CA ASP A 319 -0.47 3.28 1.35
C ASP A 319 -1.51 2.22 1.07
N LYS A 320 -2.28 2.45 0.02
CA LYS A 320 -3.40 1.61 -0.40
C LYS A 320 -3.11 1.14 -1.82
N GLN A 321 -2.51 -0.04 -1.96
CA GLN A 321 -2.69 -0.82 -3.20
C GLN A 321 -4.18 -1.20 -3.43
N MET A 322 -5.06 -1.03 -2.43
CA MET A 322 -6.52 -1.17 -2.57
C MET A 322 -7.25 0.02 -3.24
N ARG A 323 -6.56 1.08 -3.69
CA ARG A 323 -7.23 2.32 -4.18
C ARG A 323 -7.88 2.23 -5.56
N ARG A 324 -7.71 1.17 -6.36
CA ARG A 324 -8.23 1.21 -7.74
C ARG A 324 -9.77 1.29 -7.85
N HIS A 325 -10.59 1.05 -6.82
CA HIS A 325 -12.04 0.91 -7.06
C HIS A 325 -12.98 1.32 -5.90
N VAL A 326 -13.15 2.62 -5.61
CA VAL A 326 -14.36 3.15 -4.92
C VAL A 326 -14.65 4.60 -5.33
N GLN A 327 -15.64 4.82 -6.20
CA GLN A 327 -16.40 6.08 -6.29
C GLN A 327 -17.81 5.81 -5.72
N THR A 328 -18.03 6.10 -4.44
CA THR A 328 -19.39 6.32 -3.90
C THR A 328 -19.32 7.33 -2.75
N ARG A 329 -20.09 8.42 -2.87
CA ARG A 329 -20.32 9.40 -1.79
C ARG A 329 -21.33 8.84 -0.78
N PRO A 330 -21.16 9.08 0.54
CA PRO A 330 -22.31 9.10 1.44
C PRO A 330 -22.40 10.37 2.30
N HIS A 331 -23.64 10.76 2.61
CA HIS A 331 -24.04 11.88 3.45
C HIS A 331 -23.49 11.80 4.89
N LEU A 332 -22.94 12.92 5.40
CA LEU A 332 -22.41 13.07 6.76
C LEU A 332 -23.48 13.55 7.77
N PRO A 333 -23.47 13.09 9.05
CA PRO A 333 -24.03 13.82 10.17
C PRO A 333 -23.02 14.81 10.79
N ARG A 334 -23.52 15.91 11.37
CA ARG A 334 -22.75 17.07 11.88
C ARG A 334 -21.81 16.74 13.07
N PRO A 335 -20.68 17.47 13.23
CA PRO A 335 -19.67 17.19 14.25
C PRO A 335 -20.06 17.63 15.67
N LEU A 336 -19.70 16.81 16.66
CA LEU A 336 -19.82 17.09 18.09
C LEU A 336 -18.58 17.84 18.62
N LYS A 337 -18.82 18.84 19.49
CA LYS A 337 -17.82 19.76 20.08
C LYS A 337 -16.84 19.05 21.03
N THR A 338 -15.57 19.46 21.01
CA THR A 338 -14.46 18.93 21.82
C THR A 338 -14.46 19.45 23.27
N LYS A 339 -14.27 18.55 24.25
CA LYS A 339 -13.90 18.88 25.65
C LYS A 339 -12.46 18.39 25.93
N ARG A 340 -11.66 19.20 26.64
CA ARG A 340 -10.31 18.84 27.12
C ARG A 340 -10.42 17.97 28.37
N TYR A 341 -9.71 16.83 28.40
CA TYR A 341 -9.66 15.91 29.55
C TYR A 341 -8.23 15.83 30.14
N THR A 342 -8.15 15.74 31.47
CA THR A 342 -6.88 15.72 32.24
C THR A 342 -6.21 14.33 32.25
N ARG A 343 -4.91 14.26 32.62
CA ARG A 343 -4.09 13.02 32.62
C ARG A 343 -4.74 11.85 33.38
N HIS A 344 -5.48 12.11 34.45
CA HIS A 344 -6.14 11.06 35.23
C HIS A 344 -7.40 10.49 34.53
N GLU A 345 -8.07 11.33 33.73
CA GLU A 345 -9.22 10.93 32.91
C GLU A 345 -8.79 10.14 31.66
N GLN A 346 -7.62 10.45 31.09
CA GLN A 346 -7.02 9.67 30.00
C GLN A 346 -6.71 8.22 30.42
N GLN A 347 -6.29 8.02 31.68
CA GLN A 347 -5.98 6.68 32.21
C GLN A 347 -7.24 5.89 32.61
N LYS A 348 -8.33 6.58 33.01
CA LYS A 348 -9.67 5.97 33.12
C LYS A 348 -10.29 5.64 31.76
N CYS A 349 -10.01 6.43 30.72
CA CYS A 349 -10.48 6.19 29.35
C CYS A 349 -9.90 4.90 28.76
N LEU A 350 -8.66 4.53 29.12
CA LEU A 350 -8.06 3.23 28.78
C LEU A 350 -8.86 2.01 29.29
N ARG A 351 -9.68 2.16 30.34
CA ARG A 351 -10.48 1.07 30.94
C ARG A 351 -11.91 0.97 30.41
N ARG A 352 -12.46 1.99 29.75
CA ARG A 352 -13.83 1.96 29.19
C ARG A 352 -13.78 1.72 27.68
N LYS A 353 -14.07 0.47 27.30
CA LYS A 353 -14.21 0.00 25.93
C LYS A 353 -15.26 0.82 25.15
N THR A 354 -15.08 0.87 23.82
CA THR A 354 -16.13 0.90 22.77
C THR A 354 -16.50 2.19 22.01
N HIS A 355 -15.93 3.39 22.24
CA HIS A 355 -16.42 4.60 21.51
C HIS A 355 -15.49 5.25 20.46
N TYR A 356 -14.25 4.76 20.28
CA TYR A 356 -13.32 5.34 19.28
C TYR A 356 -13.17 4.54 17.98
N ILE A 357 -13.73 3.32 17.90
CA ILE A 357 -13.56 2.41 16.75
C ILE A 357 -14.41 2.84 15.54
N ALA A 358 -15.51 3.59 15.76
CA ALA A 358 -16.38 4.06 14.67
C ALA A 358 -15.76 5.19 13.82
N ALA A 359 -14.82 5.96 14.37
CA ALA A 359 -14.22 7.07 13.64
C ALA A 359 -13.20 6.59 12.59
N LEU A 360 -12.45 5.51 12.82
CA LEU A 360 -11.52 4.97 11.81
C LEU A 360 -12.20 4.05 10.79
N SER A 361 -13.43 3.59 11.07
CA SER A 361 -14.23 2.80 10.14
C SER A 361 -14.96 3.64 9.09
N LEU A 362 -15.02 4.98 9.24
CA LEU A 362 -15.77 5.88 8.35
C LEU A 362 -15.10 7.26 8.13
N ALA A 363 -13.97 7.59 8.75
CA ALA A 363 -13.29 8.85 8.49
C ALA A 363 -12.32 8.75 7.32
N GLU A 364 -12.62 9.55 6.30
CA GLU A 364 -11.62 10.29 5.54
C GLU A 364 -10.34 10.53 6.36
N VAL A 365 -9.23 9.94 5.93
CA VAL A 365 -7.92 10.57 6.15
C VAL A 365 -7.98 11.85 5.34
N ARG A 366 -8.29 12.98 5.98
CA ARG A 366 -8.26 14.29 5.33
C ARG A 366 -6.84 14.55 4.83
N VAL A 367 -6.73 14.59 3.50
CA VAL A 367 -5.72 15.32 2.75
C VAL A 367 -5.69 16.74 3.32
N ALA A 368 -4.49 17.24 3.62
CA ALA A 368 -4.29 18.63 3.99
C ALA A 368 -4.64 19.51 2.77
N GLN A 369 -5.88 20.01 2.70
CA GLN A 369 -6.17 21.20 1.92
C GLN A 369 -5.60 22.40 2.67
N GLN A 370 -4.55 23.01 2.14
CA GLN A 370 -4.20 24.37 2.51
C GLN A 370 -5.05 25.35 1.69
N THR A 371 -5.92 26.06 2.39
CA THR A 371 -6.52 27.32 1.97
C THR A 371 -5.54 28.45 2.25
N ALA A 372 -5.08 29.19 1.23
CA ALA A 372 -4.90 30.65 1.28
C ALA A 372 -4.61 31.23 -0.14
N PRO A 373 -4.94 32.51 -0.39
CA PRO A 373 -5.31 33.05 -1.71
C PRO A 373 -4.19 33.88 -2.38
N GLN A 374 -4.47 34.34 -3.62
CA GLN A 374 -3.99 35.57 -4.33
C GLN A 374 -3.42 35.29 -5.75
N PRO A 375 -3.47 36.28 -6.69
CA PRO A 375 -4.21 36.16 -7.94
C PRO A 375 -3.30 36.37 -9.18
N THR A 376 -3.91 36.75 -10.31
CA THR A 376 -3.33 37.13 -11.61
C THR A 376 -3.13 35.96 -12.58
N SER A 377 -3.38 36.05 -13.89
CA SER A 377 -4.16 36.92 -14.77
C SER A 377 -3.92 36.40 -16.20
N HIS A 378 -4.94 36.49 -17.06
CA HIS A 378 -4.92 36.21 -18.51
C HIS A 378 -4.95 34.70 -18.88
N CYS A 379 -5.75 34.23 -19.84
CA CYS A 379 -6.32 34.90 -21.00
C CYS A 379 -7.69 34.32 -21.38
N CYS A 380 -8.53 35.24 -21.88
CA CYS A 380 -9.84 35.13 -22.50
C CYS A 380 -10.12 33.87 -23.35
N ILE A 381 -11.39 33.42 -23.32
CA ILE A 381 -12.30 33.45 -24.49
C ILE A 381 -13.72 33.63 -23.94
N THR A 382 -14.34 34.73 -24.34
CA THR A 382 -15.77 35.02 -24.22
C THR A 382 -16.50 34.48 -25.44
N THR A 383 -17.62 33.77 -25.24
CA THR A 383 -18.80 33.91 -26.09
C THR A 383 -20.05 33.84 -25.21
N ARG A 384 -20.78 34.97 -25.19
CA ARG A 384 -22.15 35.07 -24.69
C ARG A 384 -23.08 34.38 -25.70
N GLY A 385 -24.10 33.69 -25.20
CA GLY A 385 -25.25 33.24 -26.00
C GLY A 385 -26.30 32.64 -25.09
N ASN A 386 -27.27 33.48 -24.71
CA ASN A 386 -28.41 33.15 -23.87
C ASN A 386 -29.44 32.27 -24.59
N ALA A 387 -30.26 31.60 -23.76
CA ALA A 387 -31.67 31.26 -23.96
C ALA A 387 -32.05 30.00 -24.77
N GLN A 388 -32.70 29.09 -24.03
CA GLN A 388 -33.98 28.41 -24.32
C GLN A 388 -34.21 27.83 -25.73
N LEU A 389 -34.34 26.49 -25.81
CA LEU A 389 -35.62 25.78 -26.00
C LEU A 389 -35.40 24.26 -26.14
N LEU A 390 -36.26 23.51 -25.43
CA LEU A 390 -36.55 22.07 -25.47
C LEU A 390 -35.53 21.10 -24.85
#